data_AF-A0A4Y7JLH6-F1
#
_entry.id   AF-A0A4Y7JLH6-F1
#
_cell.length_a   1.000
_cell.length_b   1.000
_cell.length_c   1.000
_cell.angle_alpha   90.00
_cell.angle_beta   90.00
_cell.angle_gamma   90.00
#
_symmetry.space_group_name_H-M   'P 1'
#
loop_
_entity.id
_entity.type
_entity.pdbx_description
1 polymer ?
#
loop_
_entity_poly.entity_id
_entity_poly.type
_entity_poly.pdbx_seq_one_letter_code
_entity_poly.pdbx_strand_id
1 'polypeptide(L)'
;MFPEATLRSNPFIYTPSAIAIIYTSSTTSRQIDLKKIIAYSPVAHMNLVTIGMFSPNIQGIGGSIPSMSSHGPVPPALFLCVGVLYDRHKTRLVRYYVGSVSTMQNLSTIFFSFILANMSSPGTSSFIGEFPILVGAFQRNSLVATLAALGMILGVTYSLWLYNRVVSGN
;
A
#
# COMPACT_ATOMS: atom_id res chain seq x y z
N MET A 1 23.33 -10.69 -13.06
CA MET A 1 24.39 -11.39 -12.31
C MET A 1 23.73 -12.37 -11.34
N PHE A 2 24.19 -13.62 -11.29
CA PHE A 2 23.70 -14.75 -10.44
C PHE A 2 22.28 -15.32 -10.69
N PRO A 3 21.95 -15.80 -11.91
CA PRO A 3 20.63 -16.38 -12.21
C PRO A 3 20.32 -17.69 -11.45
N GLU A 4 21.32 -18.55 -11.27
CA GLU A 4 21.15 -19.82 -10.55
C GLU A 4 20.89 -19.61 -9.05
N ALA A 5 21.59 -18.64 -8.46
CA ALA A 5 21.43 -18.33 -7.05
C ALA A 5 20.06 -17.69 -6.76
N THR A 6 19.55 -16.83 -7.65
CA THR A 6 18.22 -16.26 -7.51
C THR A 6 17.13 -17.32 -7.62
N LEU A 7 17.20 -18.22 -8.60
CA LEU A 7 16.22 -19.31 -8.72
C LEU A 7 16.18 -20.21 -7.47
N ARG A 8 17.34 -20.47 -6.85
CA ARG A 8 17.43 -21.24 -5.61
C ARG A 8 16.89 -20.49 -4.39
N SER A 9 17.03 -19.16 -4.36
CA SER A 9 16.58 -18.32 -3.23
C SER A 9 15.13 -17.85 -3.34
N ASN A 10 14.44 -18.05 -4.47
CA ASN A 10 13.02 -17.75 -4.64
C ASN A 10 12.12 -18.13 -3.44
N PRO A 11 12.13 -19.36 -2.89
CA PRO A 11 11.30 -19.70 -1.74
C PRO A 11 11.69 -18.93 -0.47
N PHE A 12 12.98 -18.65 -0.28
CA PHE A 12 13.48 -17.87 0.85
C PHE A 12 13.04 -16.39 0.77
N ILE A 13 12.69 -15.90 -0.41
CA ILE A 13 12.23 -14.52 -0.62
C ILE A 13 10.71 -14.46 -0.59
N TYR A 14 10.03 -15.38 -1.27
CA TYR A 14 8.57 -15.40 -1.32
C TYR A 14 7.92 -15.59 0.05
N THR A 15 8.51 -16.45 0.90
CA THR A 15 7.95 -16.74 2.22
C THR A 15 7.93 -15.54 3.16
N PRO A 16 9.05 -14.83 3.45
CA PRO A 16 9.02 -13.64 4.28
C PRO A 16 8.24 -12.50 3.63
N SER A 17 8.30 -12.33 2.30
CA SER A 17 7.53 -11.27 1.63
C SER A 17 6.04 -11.50 1.77
N ALA A 18 5.54 -12.72 1.56
CA ALA A 18 4.12 -13.02 1.74
C ALA A 18 3.65 -12.83 3.19
N ILE A 19 4.46 -13.30 4.15
CA ILE A 19 4.19 -13.10 5.59
C ILE A 19 4.19 -11.60 5.91
N ALA A 20 5.15 -10.84 5.39
CA ALA A 20 5.26 -9.41 5.62
C ALA A 20 4.04 -8.67 5.10
N ILE A 21 3.56 -8.95 3.88
CA ILE A 21 2.34 -8.31 3.33
C ILE A 21 1.14 -8.54 4.27
N ILE A 22 0.89 -9.78 4.67
CA ILE A 22 -0.24 -10.11 5.55
C ILE A 22 -0.09 -9.45 6.92
N TYR A 23 1.12 -9.54 7.50
CA TYR A 23 1.42 -8.97 8.81
C TYR A 23 1.28 -7.45 8.81
N THR A 24 1.83 -6.76 7.81
CA THR A 24 1.76 -5.30 7.72
C THR A 24 0.33 -4.85 7.50
N SER A 25 -0.42 -5.50 6.59
CA SER A 25 -1.82 -5.12 6.37
C SER A 25 -2.68 -5.33 7.62
N SER A 26 -2.50 -6.45 8.34
CA SER A 26 -3.24 -6.74 9.58
C SER A 26 -2.86 -5.79 10.72
N THR A 27 -1.57 -5.52 10.91
CA THR A 27 -1.10 -4.61 11.97
C THR A 27 -1.54 -3.18 11.70
N THR A 28 -1.60 -2.75 10.44
CA THR A 28 -2.06 -1.42 10.03
C THR A 28 -3.52 -1.18 10.44
N SER A 29 -4.40 -2.18 10.28
CA SER A 29 -5.80 -2.10 10.72
C SER A 29 -5.96 -1.92 12.23
N ARG A 30 -4.97 -2.32 13.03
CA ARG A 30 -4.98 -2.16 14.50
C ARG A 30 -4.36 -0.84 14.96
N GLN A 31 -3.66 -0.11 14.09
CA GLN A 31 -3.04 1.13 14.48
C GLN A 31 -4.10 2.22 14.70
N ILE A 32 -3.92 2.98 15.78
CA ILE A 32 -4.77 4.13 16.14
C ILE A 32 -4.13 5.47 15.78
N ASP A 33 -2.82 5.47 15.53
CA ASP A 33 -2.05 6.67 15.18
C ASP A 33 -2.02 6.85 13.67
N LEU A 34 -2.46 8.02 13.22
CA LEU A 34 -2.65 8.33 11.80
C LEU A 34 -1.32 8.31 11.02
N LYS A 35 -0.24 8.82 11.63
CA LYS A 35 1.11 8.73 11.04
C LYS A 35 1.62 7.29 10.94
N LYS A 36 1.29 6.43 11.91
CA LYS A 36 1.72 5.02 11.88
C LYS A 36 1.00 4.27 10.76
N ILE A 37 -0.31 4.48 10.61
CA ILE A 37 -1.09 3.81 9.56
C ILE A 37 -0.47 4.08 8.17
N ILE A 38 -0.12 5.33 7.89
CA ILE A 38 0.48 5.73 6.61
C ILE A 38 1.96 5.30 6.49
N ALA A 39 2.66 5.11 7.61
CA ALA A 39 4.02 4.57 7.59
C ALA A 39 4.06 3.05 7.35
N TYR A 40 3.05 2.30 7.79
CA TYR A 40 3.00 0.85 7.62
C TYR A 40 2.42 0.42 6.27
N SER A 41 1.52 1.19 5.65
CA SER A 41 0.99 0.88 4.32
C SER A 41 2.05 0.63 3.24
N PRO A 42 3.09 1.48 3.04
CA PRO A 42 4.13 1.27 2.03
C PRO A 42 4.89 -0.05 2.18
N VAL A 43 4.95 -0.61 3.39
CA VAL A 43 5.66 -1.87 3.64
C VAL A 43 4.99 -3.04 2.90
N ALA A 44 3.66 -3.07 2.83
CA ALA A 44 2.95 -4.10 2.06
C ALA A 44 3.28 -3.99 0.55
N HIS A 45 3.24 -2.77 0.00
CA HIS A 45 3.53 -2.51 -1.41
C HIS A 45 4.96 -2.89 -1.80
N MET A 46 5.95 -2.55 -0.97
CA MET A 46 7.35 -2.92 -1.25
C MET A 46 7.58 -4.43 -1.17
N ASN A 47 6.91 -5.14 -0.25
CA ASN A 47 6.99 -6.60 -0.24
C ASN A 47 6.31 -7.22 -1.48
N LEU A 48 5.25 -6.62 -2.01
CA LEU A 48 4.69 -7.04 -3.30
C LEU A 48 5.71 -6.88 -4.44
N VAL A 49 6.42 -5.74 -4.49
CA VAL A 49 7.53 -5.51 -5.44
C VAL A 49 8.62 -6.58 -5.31
N THR A 50 8.99 -6.99 -4.10
CA THR A 50 9.98 -8.06 -3.93
C THR A 50 9.50 -9.39 -4.53
N ILE A 51 8.22 -9.74 -4.39
CA ILE A 51 7.66 -10.95 -5.02
C ILE A 51 7.71 -10.82 -6.56
N GLY A 52 7.38 -9.64 -7.09
CA GLY A 52 7.41 -9.34 -8.52
C GLY A 52 8.80 -9.44 -9.15
N MET A 53 9.80 -8.83 -8.51
CA MET A 53 11.21 -8.85 -8.95
C MET A 53 11.78 -10.27 -9.01
N PHE A 54 11.38 -11.13 -8.07
CA PHE A 54 11.85 -12.51 -7.98
C PHE A 54 10.93 -13.52 -8.67
N SER A 55 9.84 -13.09 -9.32
CA SER A 55 9.12 -13.90 -10.31
C SER A 55 9.78 -13.64 -11.66
N PRO A 56 10.61 -14.56 -12.20
CA PRO A 56 11.41 -14.36 -13.41
C PRO A 56 10.55 -14.34 -14.68
N ASN A 57 9.56 -13.45 -14.70
CA ASN A 57 8.54 -13.26 -15.72
C ASN A 57 8.54 -11.78 -16.12
N ILE A 58 8.32 -11.52 -17.40
CA ILE A 58 8.26 -10.16 -17.96
C ILE A 58 7.21 -9.32 -17.22
N GLN A 59 6.07 -9.92 -16.86
CA GLN A 59 5.00 -9.23 -16.12
C GLN A 59 5.41 -8.86 -14.68
N GLY A 60 6.12 -9.75 -13.99
CA GLY A 60 6.56 -9.52 -12.61
C GLY A 60 7.58 -8.38 -12.51
N ILE A 61 8.63 -8.45 -13.33
CA ILE A 61 9.66 -7.41 -13.40
C ILE A 61 9.09 -6.12 -14.00
N GLY A 62 8.29 -6.24 -15.05
CA GLY A 62 7.67 -5.12 -15.76
C GLY A 62 6.66 -4.35 -14.90
N GLY A 63 6.01 -4.98 -13.92
CA GLY A 63 5.18 -4.30 -12.93
C GLY A 63 5.97 -3.75 -11.74
N SER A 64 7.06 -4.41 -11.35
CA SER A 64 7.90 -3.99 -10.22
C SER A 64 8.52 -2.61 -10.40
N ILE A 65 9.04 -2.33 -11.61
CA ILE A 65 9.66 -1.04 -11.93
C ILE A 65 8.68 0.14 -11.80
N PRO A 66 7.51 0.15 -12.47
CA PRO A 66 6.53 1.22 -12.31
C PRO A 66 5.93 1.29 -10.90
N SER A 67 5.80 0.16 -10.18
CA SER A 67 5.34 0.16 -8.78
C SER A 67 6.34 0.87 -7.85
N MET A 68 7.65 0.67 -8.03
CA MET A 68 8.66 1.43 -7.27
C MET A 68 8.61 2.92 -7.60
N SER A 69 8.37 3.28 -8.86
CA SER A 69 8.23 4.66 -9.29
C SER A 69 6.95 5.32 -8.72
N SER A 70 5.82 4.60 -8.68
CA SER A 70 4.56 5.11 -8.14
C SER A 70 4.58 5.24 -6.62
N HIS A 71 5.35 4.37 -5.95
CA HIS A 71 5.60 4.46 -4.53
C HIS A 71 6.46 5.67 -4.13
N GLY A 72 7.20 6.28 -5.04
CA GLY A 72 7.93 7.53 -4.77
C GLY A 72 7.03 8.67 -4.29
N PRO A 73 6.02 9.10 -5.08
CA PRO A 73 5.19 10.26 -4.74
C PRO A 73 4.05 9.99 -3.74
N VAL A 74 3.47 8.79 -3.71
CA VAL A 74 2.21 8.55 -2.96
C VAL A 74 2.39 8.65 -1.42
N PRO A 75 3.33 7.96 -0.77
CA PRO A 75 3.54 8.06 0.68
C PRO A 75 3.96 9.47 1.14
N PRO A 76 4.90 10.19 0.48
CA PRO A 76 5.22 11.58 0.85
C PRO A 76 4.02 12.51 0.77
N ALA A 77 3.17 12.36 -0.26
CA ALA A 77 1.96 13.16 -0.39
C ALA A 77 0.94 12.88 0.73
N LEU A 78 0.78 11.60 1.11
CA LEU A 78 0.00 11.25 2.29
C LEU A 78 0.62 11.84 3.56
N PHE A 79 1.92 11.72 3.78
CA PHE A 79 2.60 12.35 4.93
C PHE A 79 2.43 13.86 4.97
N LEU A 80 2.40 14.55 3.83
CA LEU A 80 2.10 15.97 3.74
C LEU A 80 0.66 16.26 4.21
N CYS A 81 -0.33 15.52 3.71
CA CYS A 81 -1.73 15.67 4.13
C CYS A 81 -1.89 15.47 5.65
N VAL A 82 -1.23 14.45 6.20
CA VAL A 82 -1.19 14.19 7.65
C VAL A 82 -0.49 15.29 8.42
N GLY A 83 0.56 15.88 7.85
CA GLY A 83 1.27 17.01 8.42
C GLY A 83 0.34 18.20 8.61
N VAL A 84 -0.46 18.53 7.59
CA VAL A 84 -1.46 19.61 7.65
C VAL A 84 -2.55 19.30 8.69
N LEU A 85 -3.08 18.06 8.71
CA LEU A 85 -4.05 17.62 9.72
C LEU A 85 -3.49 17.76 11.14
N TYR A 86 -2.26 17.31 11.34
CA TYR A 86 -1.58 17.40 12.63
C TYR A 86 -1.36 18.84 13.06
N ASP A 87 -0.97 19.73 12.13
CA ASP A 87 -0.70 21.12 12.48
C ASP A 87 -1.96 21.85 12.95
N ARG A 88 -3.12 21.49 12.38
CA ARG A 88 -4.42 22.08 12.70
C ARG A 88 -5.06 21.52 13.98
N HIS A 89 -5.01 20.20 14.18
CA HIS A 89 -5.67 19.54 15.31
C HIS A 89 -4.73 19.21 16.48
N LYS A 90 -3.41 19.31 16.28
CA LYS A 90 -2.34 18.99 17.26
C LYS A 90 -2.47 17.60 17.90
N THR A 91 -3.14 16.67 17.25
CA THR A 91 -3.37 15.29 17.71
C THR A 91 -2.93 14.27 16.66
N ARG A 92 -2.52 13.07 17.07
CA ARG A 92 -2.14 11.98 16.14
C ARG A 92 -3.17 10.87 16.08
N LEU A 93 -4.15 10.89 16.99
CA LEU A 93 -5.11 9.82 17.17
C LEU A 93 -6.25 9.99 16.17
N VAL A 94 -6.51 8.95 15.36
CA VAL A 94 -7.54 8.95 14.30
C VAL A 94 -8.93 9.31 14.85
N ARG A 95 -9.22 8.95 16.11
CA ARG A 95 -10.53 9.16 16.74
C ARG A 95 -10.96 10.63 16.87
N TYR A 96 -10.02 11.57 16.87
CA TYR A 96 -10.35 13.00 16.97
C TYR A 96 -10.51 13.69 15.61
N TYR A 97 -10.19 12.99 14.52
CA TYR A 97 -10.42 13.47 13.18
C TYR A 97 -11.80 13.01 12.75
N VAL A 98 -12.74 13.94 12.64
CA VAL A 98 -14.12 13.74 12.18
C VAL A 98 -14.54 15.01 11.44
N GLY A 99 -15.33 14.88 10.38
CA GLY A 99 -15.90 16.05 9.68
C GLY A 99 -14.89 16.96 8.99
N SER A 100 -13.75 16.42 8.53
CA SER A 100 -12.76 17.22 7.79
C SER A 100 -13.32 17.82 6.50
N VAL A 101 -14.43 17.29 5.98
CA VAL A 101 -15.11 17.82 4.79
C VAL A 101 -15.64 19.24 5.00
N SER A 102 -16.15 19.56 6.18
CA SER A 102 -16.74 20.88 6.48
C SER A 102 -15.66 21.94 6.75
N THR A 103 -14.56 21.55 7.38
CA THR A 103 -13.49 22.46 7.79
C THR A 103 -12.39 22.62 6.73
N MET A 104 -12.10 21.56 5.96
CA MET A 104 -10.98 21.48 5.02
C MET A 104 -11.34 20.67 3.76
N GLN A 105 -12.28 21.20 2.96
CA GLN A 105 -12.76 20.55 1.74
C GLN A 105 -11.65 20.20 0.75
N ASN A 106 -10.74 21.14 0.47
CA ASN A 106 -9.63 20.93 -0.48
C ASN A 106 -8.65 19.86 0.01
N LEU A 107 -8.40 19.79 1.31
CA LEU A 107 -7.55 18.75 1.88
C LEU A 107 -8.24 17.39 1.77
N SER A 108 -9.56 17.33 1.99
CA SER A 108 -10.34 16.09 1.92
C SER A 108 -10.35 15.48 0.51
N THR A 109 -10.40 16.30 -0.54
CA THR A 109 -10.35 15.81 -1.93
C THR A 109 -8.95 15.35 -2.34
N ILE A 110 -7.91 16.11 -1.99
CA ILE A 110 -6.51 15.73 -2.21
C ILE A 110 -6.17 14.46 -1.42
N PHE A 111 -6.62 14.37 -0.19
CA PHE A 111 -6.41 13.19 0.64
C PHE A 111 -7.08 11.96 0.03
N PHE A 112 -8.29 12.11 -0.51
CA PHE A 112 -8.98 11.02 -1.21
C PHE A 112 -8.19 10.51 -2.41
N SER A 113 -7.69 11.41 -3.27
CA SER A 113 -6.94 10.99 -4.47
C SER A 113 -5.68 10.21 -4.13
N PHE A 114 -4.95 10.61 -3.07
CA PHE A 114 -3.78 9.86 -2.61
C PHE A 114 -4.13 8.56 -1.88
N ILE A 115 -5.27 8.50 -1.17
CA ILE A 115 -5.76 7.23 -0.60
C ILE A 115 -6.12 6.25 -1.72
N LEU A 116 -6.79 6.70 -2.78
CA LEU A 116 -7.08 5.89 -3.97
C LEU A 116 -5.79 5.35 -4.62
N ALA A 117 -4.77 6.20 -4.72
CA ALA A 117 -3.45 5.80 -5.24
C ALA A 117 -2.71 4.84 -4.32
N ASN A 118 -2.86 4.97 -3.00
CA ASN A 118 -2.24 4.07 -2.02
C ASN A 118 -2.91 2.70 -1.99
N MET A 119 -4.22 2.61 -2.21
CA MET A 119 -4.91 1.32 -2.30
C MET A 119 -4.86 0.69 -3.71
N SER A 120 -4.05 1.26 -4.61
CA SER A 120 -3.90 0.80 -6.00
C SER A 120 -5.22 0.66 -6.76
N SER A 121 -6.07 1.68 -6.66
CA SER A 121 -7.32 1.74 -7.42
C SER A 121 -7.05 1.77 -8.93
N PRO A 122 -7.89 1.13 -9.76
CA PRO A 122 -7.85 1.29 -11.20
C PRO A 122 -7.84 2.78 -11.59
N GLY A 123 -6.98 3.14 -12.54
CA GLY A 123 -6.76 4.54 -12.95
C GLY A 123 -5.62 5.27 -12.21
N THR A 124 -4.98 4.62 -11.24
CA THR A 124 -3.81 5.17 -10.53
C THR A 124 -2.50 4.53 -11.00
N SER A 125 -1.38 5.23 -10.82
CA SER A 125 -0.05 4.72 -11.21
C SER A 125 0.34 3.45 -10.44
N SER A 126 -0.08 3.32 -9.18
CA SER A 126 0.20 2.13 -8.36
C SER A 126 -0.49 0.87 -8.93
N PHE A 127 -1.70 1.00 -9.48
CA PHE A 127 -2.39 -0.14 -10.10
C PHE A 127 -1.63 -0.67 -11.33
N ILE A 128 -1.07 0.22 -12.15
CA ILE A 128 -0.29 -0.14 -13.35
C ILE A 128 0.93 -0.99 -12.97
N GLY A 129 1.52 -0.75 -11.80
CA GLY A 129 2.65 -1.56 -11.32
C GLY A 129 2.25 -2.83 -10.60
N GLU A 130 1.29 -2.76 -9.69
CA GLU A 130 0.98 -3.87 -8.78
C GLU A 130 0.13 -4.98 -9.42
N PHE A 131 -0.73 -4.63 -10.37
CA PHE A 131 -1.54 -5.62 -11.04
C PHE A 131 -0.71 -6.61 -11.89
N PRO A 132 0.23 -6.16 -12.75
CA PRO A 132 1.14 -7.09 -13.44
C PRO A 132 2.03 -7.91 -12.51
N ILE A 133 2.40 -7.38 -11.35
CA ILE A 133 3.14 -8.15 -10.32
C ILE A 133 2.30 -9.33 -9.83
N LEU A 134 1.02 -9.11 -9.50
CA LEU A 134 0.12 -10.18 -9.08
C LEU A 134 -0.07 -11.23 -10.18
N VAL A 135 -0.23 -10.81 -11.43
CA VAL A 135 -0.32 -11.73 -12.58
C VAL A 135 0.97 -12.53 -12.75
N GLY A 136 2.13 -11.87 -12.68
CA GLY A 136 3.45 -12.50 -12.78
C GLY A 136 3.73 -13.46 -11.62
N ALA A 137 3.29 -13.12 -10.41
CA ALA A 137 3.38 -14.00 -9.24
C ALA A 137 2.46 -15.21 -9.38
N PHE A 138 1.23 -15.02 -9.88
CA PHE A 138 0.25 -16.10 -10.05
C PHE A 138 0.73 -17.17 -11.04
N GLN A 139 1.38 -16.75 -12.12
CA GLN A 139 1.99 -17.66 -13.10
C GLN A 139 3.12 -18.51 -12.51
N ARG A 140 3.83 -18.00 -11.48
CA ARG A 140 4.98 -18.69 -10.88
C ARG A 140 4.60 -19.52 -9.66
N ASN A 141 3.77 -18.97 -8.78
CA ASN A 141 3.27 -19.63 -7.58
C ASN A 141 1.91 -19.04 -7.18
N SER A 142 0.84 -19.77 -7.47
CA SER A 142 -0.53 -19.36 -7.16
C SER A 142 -0.79 -19.20 -5.66
N LEU A 143 -0.12 -19.96 -4.79
CA LEU A 143 -0.27 -19.83 -3.34
C LEU A 143 0.29 -18.50 -2.83
N VAL A 144 1.47 -18.10 -3.32
CA VAL A 144 2.08 -16.82 -2.92
C VAL A 144 1.25 -15.65 -3.45
N ALA A 145 0.76 -15.75 -4.68
CA ALA A 145 -0.09 -14.73 -5.29
C ALA A 145 -1.43 -14.57 -4.57
N THR A 146 -2.07 -15.67 -4.15
CA THR A 146 -3.33 -15.62 -3.37
C THR A 146 -3.12 -15.02 -1.98
N LEU A 147 -2.02 -15.36 -1.29
CA LEU A 147 -1.65 -14.74 -0.02
C LEU A 147 -1.37 -13.23 -0.18
N ALA A 148 -0.63 -12.84 -1.21
CA ALA A 148 -0.37 -11.44 -1.52
C ALA A 148 -1.67 -10.68 -1.83
N ALA A 149 -2.57 -11.27 -2.64
CA ALA A 149 -3.87 -10.68 -2.97
C ALA A 149 -4.74 -10.48 -1.71
N LEU A 150 -4.78 -11.45 -0.79
CA LEU A 150 -5.48 -11.29 0.50
C LEU A 150 -4.93 -10.12 1.31
N GLY A 151 -3.59 -9.98 1.38
CA GLY A 151 -2.96 -8.87 2.05
C GLY A 151 -3.26 -7.50 1.40
N MET A 152 -3.38 -7.46 0.07
CA MET A 152 -3.78 -6.26 -0.67
C MET A 152 -5.25 -5.89 -0.43
N ILE A 153 -6.16 -6.87 -0.32
CA ILE A 153 -7.56 -6.62 0.04
C ILE A 153 -7.64 -5.97 1.42
N LEU A 154 -6.88 -6.48 2.40
CA LEU A 154 -6.77 -5.83 3.71
C LEU A 154 -6.24 -4.40 3.57
N GLY A 155 -5.26 -4.19 2.69
CA GLY A 155 -4.78 -2.90 2.17
C GLY A 155 -5.89 -1.89 1.88
N VAL A 156 -6.80 -2.31 1.00
CA VAL A 156 -7.95 -1.51 0.55
C VAL A 156 -8.90 -1.23 1.71
N THR A 157 -9.21 -2.24 2.53
CA THR A 157 -10.18 -2.09 3.62
C THR A 157 -9.75 -1.05 4.65
N TYR A 158 -8.49 -1.06 5.12
CA TYR A 158 -8.04 -0.07 6.09
C TYR A 158 -7.90 1.32 5.47
N SER A 159 -7.55 1.41 4.17
CA SER A 159 -7.37 2.70 3.48
C SER A 159 -8.70 3.43 3.35
N LEU A 160 -9.76 2.72 2.92
CA LEU A 160 -11.12 3.25 2.86
C LEU A 160 -11.68 3.55 4.25
N TRP A 161 -11.44 2.65 5.23
CA TRP A 161 -11.85 2.89 6.61
C TRP A 161 -11.22 4.15 7.19
N LEU A 162 -9.93 4.37 6.95
CA LEU A 162 -9.21 5.55 7.42
C LEU A 162 -9.77 6.83 6.78
N TYR A 163 -9.95 6.83 5.46
CA TYR A 163 -10.52 7.97 4.74
C TYR A 163 -11.91 8.32 5.29
N ASN A 164 -12.78 7.31 5.42
CA ASN A 164 -14.12 7.50 5.96
C ASN A 164 -14.06 8.08 7.38
N ARG A 165 -13.19 7.57 8.27
CA ARG A 165 -13.07 8.10 9.63
C ARG A 165 -12.64 9.56 9.68
N VAL A 166 -11.65 9.95 8.86
CA VAL A 166 -11.10 11.31 8.86
C VAL A 166 -12.08 12.31 8.25
N VAL A 167 -12.75 11.94 7.16
CA VAL A 167 -13.55 12.88 6.35
C VAL A 167 -15.03 12.89 6.73
N SER A 168 -15.61 11.73 7.05
CA SER A 168 -17.03 11.61 7.38
C SER A 168 -17.33 12.00 8.83
N GLY A 169 -18.63 12.18 9.11
CA GLY A 169 -19.17 12.60 10.40
C GLY A 169 -19.38 14.12 10.47
N ASN A 170 -20.30 14.53 11.33
CA ASN A 170 -20.58 15.93 11.66
C ASN A 170 -20.06 16.25 13.06
#